data_AF-A0A084SM37-F1
#
_entry.id   AF-A0A084SM37-F1
#
_cell.length_a   1.000
_cell.length_b   1.000
_cell.length_c   1.000
_cell.angle_alpha   90.00
_cell.angle_beta   90.00
_cell.angle_gamma   90.00
#
_symmetry.space_group_name_H-M   'P 1'
#
loop_
_entity.id
_entity.type
_entity.pdbx_description
1 polymer ?
#
loop_
_entity_poly.entity_id
_entity_poly.type
_entity_poly.pdbx_seq_one_letter_code
_entity_poly.pdbx_strand_id
1 'polypeptide(L)'
;MSTRIGNNSSFTANSAARTAGPSIQPPSTEELKGVKSASDLGSDFKLDVNSDSELADVQASLAQLVGEKKGQGYGMMVESLGKTFKGRALEGIQKDMAAWVKANPNASPEKVFEQASKVMMKQVLMQQTFKQTIDQMTSAAISRMKDTFEG
;
A
#
# COMPACT_ATOMS: atom_id res chain seq x y z
N MET A 1 6.51 -10.61 60.63
CA MET A 1 7.19 -11.41 59.59
C MET A 1 6.09 -12.11 58.78
N SER A 2 5.71 -11.55 57.62
CA SER A 2 6.05 -12.08 56.27
C SER A 2 5.29 -13.40 55.98
N THR A 3 4.46 -13.58 54.94
CA THR A 3 4.53 -13.08 53.55
C THR A 3 3.15 -13.17 52.87
N ARG A 4 2.84 -12.22 51.99
CA ARG A 4 1.73 -12.25 51.01
C ARG A 4 2.04 -13.23 49.86
N ILE A 5 1.09 -14.06 49.44
CA ILE A 5 1.04 -14.61 48.08
C ILE A 5 -0.41 -14.47 47.59
N GLY A 6 -0.62 -13.54 46.65
CA GLY A 6 -1.81 -13.51 45.83
C GLY A 6 -1.61 -14.36 44.58
N ASN A 7 -2.69 -14.93 44.06
CA ASN A 7 -2.97 -15.03 42.62
C ASN A 7 -4.36 -15.66 42.43
N ASN A 8 -5.34 -14.89 41.98
CA ASN A 8 -6.45 -15.46 41.21
C ASN A 8 -6.81 -14.49 40.11
N SER A 9 -5.90 -14.36 39.16
CA SER A 9 -6.12 -13.63 37.92
C SER A 9 -7.01 -14.50 37.03
N SER A 10 -8.30 -14.19 37.03
CA SER A 10 -9.22 -14.57 35.97
C SER A 10 -8.76 -13.90 34.68
N PHE A 11 -8.24 -14.68 33.73
CA PHE A 11 -8.14 -14.25 32.35
C PHE A 11 -8.65 -15.36 31.44
N THR A 12 -9.88 -15.11 31.01
CA THR A 12 -10.62 -15.75 29.93
C THR A 12 -9.74 -15.95 28.70
N ALA A 13 -9.92 -17.10 28.04
CA ALA A 13 -9.23 -17.52 26.84
C ALA A 13 -9.22 -16.45 25.74
N ASN A 14 -8.06 -16.26 25.09
CA ASN A 14 -8.01 -15.68 23.75
C ASN A 14 -7.43 -16.69 22.77
N SER A 15 -8.30 -17.61 22.33
CA SER A 15 -8.05 -18.48 21.19
C SER A 15 -8.43 -17.75 19.91
N ALA A 16 -7.52 -16.96 19.32
CA ALA A 16 -7.48 -16.65 17.88
C ALA A 16 -6.37 -15.63 17.57
N ALA A 17 -5.23 -16.10 17.06
CA ALA A 17 -4.35 -15.29 16.20
C ALA A 17 -3.40 -16.20 15.41
N ARG A 18 -3.96 -17.16 14.65
CA ARG A 18 -3.28 -17.69 13.48
C ARG A 18 -3.87 -16.97 12.27
N THR A 19 -2.99 -16.49 11.40
CA THR A 19 -3.22 -15.69 10.18
C THR A 19 -3.61 -14.22 10.38
N ALA A 20 -2.68 -13.41 10.87
CA ALA A 20 -2.68 -11.98 10.54
C ALA A 20 -1.53 -11.74 9.57
N GLY A 21 -1.86 -11.40 8.31
CA GLY A 21 -0.94 -10.60 7.49
C GLY A 21 -0.63 -9.27 8.19
N PRO A 22 0.16 -8.37 7.60
CA PRO A 22 0.47 -7.08 8.24
C PRO A 22 -0.83 -6.41 8.72
N SER A 23 -1.00 -6.30 10.04
CA SER A 23 -2.16 -5.65 10.64
C SER A 23 -2.10 -4.18 10.29
N ILE A 24 -2.97 -3.75 9.38
CA ILE A 24 -3.19 -2.34 9.13
C ILE A 24 -3.92 -1.82 10.37
N GLN A 25 -3.22 -1.08 11.20
CA GLN A 25 -3.79 -0.42 12.36
C GLN A 25 -4.98 0.43 11.88
N PRO A 26 -6.14 0.38 12.56
CA PRO A 26 -7.29 1.18 12.16
C PRO A 26 -6.87 2.65 12.07
N PRO A 27 -7.22 3.34 10.97
CA PRO A 27 -6.79 4.71 10.75
C PRO A 27 -7.26 5.63 11.88
N SER A 28 -6.36 6.50 12.32
CA SER A 28 -6.69 7.55 13.28
C SER A 28 -7.64 8.57 12.64
N THR A 29 -8.42 9.29 13.43
CA THR A 29 -9.34 10.34 12.94
C THR A 29 -8.61 11.42 12.13
N GLU A 30 -7.35 11.71 12.48
CA GLU A 30 -6.48 12.59 11.69
C GLU A 30 -6.04 12.00 10.35
N GLU A 31 -5.87 10.68 10.25
CA GLU A 31 -5.48 9.99 9.01
C GLU A 31 -6.65 9.86 8.03
N LEU A 32 -7.89 9.85 8.54
CA LEU A 32 -9.11 9.88 7.73
C LEU A 32 -9.43 11.28 7.18
N LYS A 33 -8.72 12.31 7.65
CA LYS A 33 -8.97 13.69 7.23
C LYS A 33 -8.66 13.83 5.73
N GLY A 34 -9.69 14.15 4.95
CA GLY A 34 -9.60 14.28 3.50
C GLY A 34 -9.77 12.97 2.71
N VAL A 35 -9.98 11.84 3.40
CA VAL A 35 -10.33 10.57 2.76
C VAL A 35 -11.79 10.62 2.32
N LYS A 36 -12.02 10.35 1.04
CA LYS A 36 -13.35 10.29 0.45
C LYS A 36 -14.01 8.94 0.75
N SER A 37 -15.33 8.93 0.94
CA SER A 37 -16.10 7.69 0.96
C SER A 37 -16.21 7.09 -0.44
N ALA A 38 -16.59 5.81 -0.56
CA ALA A 38 -16.80 5.21 -1.87
C ALA A 38 -17.92 5.92 -2.67
N SER A 39 -18.92 6.46 -1.97
CA SER A 39 -19.98 7.27 -2.57
C SER A 39 -19.43 8.58 -3.16
N ASP A 40 -18.48 9.24 -2.47
CA ASP A 40 -17.83 10.47 -2.95
C ASP A 40 -16.83 10.24 -4.09
N LEU A 41 -16.22 9.05 -4.14
CA LEU A 41 -15.31 8.65 -5.22
C LEU A 41 -16.06 8.32 -6.52
N GLY A 42 -17.32 7.89 -6.40
CA GLY A 42 -18.17 7.56 -7.53
C GLY A 42 -17.82 6.24 -8.22
N SER A 43 -18.76 5.76 -9.05
CA SER A 43 -18.64 4.48 -9.78
C SER A 43 -17.54 4.47 -10.83
N ASP A 44 -17.15 5.67 -11.30
CA ASP A 44 -16.16 5.91 -12.35
C ASP A 44 -14.83 6.41 -11.78
N PHE A 45 -14.49 5.97 -10.56
CA PHE A 45 -13.25 6.33 -9.87
C PHE A 45 -12.02 6.24 -10.81
N LYS A 46 -11.28 7.36 -10.90
CA LYS A 46 -10.00 7.46 -11.60
C LYS A 46 -8.99 8.21 -10.73
N LEU A 47 -7.75 7.76 -10.78
CA LEU A 47 -6.61 8.55 -10.33
C LEU A 47 -6.24 9.42 -11.53
N ASP A 48 -6.47 10.74 -11.46
CA ASP A 48 -6.10 11.72 -12.50
C ASP A 48 -4.58 11.93 -12.58
N VAL A 49 -3.80 10.85 -12.49
CA VAL A 49 -2.34 10.82 -12.52
C VAL A 49 -1.83 9.64 -13.33
N ASN A 50 -0.68 9.83 -13.97
CA ASN A 50 -0.02 8.83 -14.81
C ASN A 50 1.49 8.78 -14.55
N SER A 51 2.24 8.10 -15.42
CA SER A 51 3.71 7.98 -15.32
C SER A 51 4.45 9.32 -15.38
N ASP A 52 3.85 10.33 -16.01
CA ASP A 52 4.43 11.64 -16.29
C ASP A 52 3.98 12.71 -15.29
N SER A 53 2.99 12.42 -14.46
CA SER A 53 2.50 13.33 -13.42
C SER A 53 3.59 13.65 -12.40
N GLU A 54 3.58 14.87 -11.86
CA GLU A 54 4.53 15.25 -10.81
C GLU A 54 4.24 14.51 -9.50
N LEU A 55 5.28 14.40 -8.65
CA LEU A 55 5.13 13.77 -7.34
C LEU A 55 3.99 14.43 -6.52
N ALA A 56 3.85 15.74 -6.59
CA ALA A 56 2.81 16.48 -5.89
C ALA A 56 1.40 16.03 -6.31
N ASP A 57 1.16 15.87 -7.61
CA ASP A 57 -0.14 15.42 -8.14
C ASP A 57 -0.44 13.98 -7.74
N VAL A 58 0.59 13.12 -7.76
CA VAL A 58 0.48 11.73 -7.31
C VAL A 58 0.14 11.68 -5.82
N GLN A 59 0.85 12.44 -4.99
CA GLN A 59 0.57 12.50 -3.56
C GLN A 59 -0.83 13.03 -3.27
N ALA A 60 -1.27 14.08 -3.97
CA ALA A 60 -2.61 14.64 -3.83
C ALA A 60 -3.70 13.64 -4.23
N SER A 61 -3.50 12.91 -5.32
CA SER A 61 -4.46 11.89 -5.80
C SER A 61 -4.55 10.71 -4.83
N LEU A 62 -3.42 10.22 -4.31
CA LEU A 62 -3.41 9.15 -3.33
C LEU A 62 -3.95 9.61 -1.98
N ALA A 63 -3.74 10.88 -1.60
CA ALA A 63 -4.26 11.44 -0.34
C ALA A 63 -5.79 11.42 -0.26
N GLN A 64 -6.51 11.50 -1.38
CA GLN A 64 -7.97 11.35 -1.39
C GLN A 64 -8.44 9.96 -0.93
N LEU A 65 -7.56 8.96 -0.95
CA LEU A 65 -7.87 7.58 -0.58
C LEU A 65 -7.32 7.20 0.79
N VAL A 66 -6.12 7.68 1.14
CA VAL A 66 -5.39 7.25 2.35
C VAL A 66 -4.98 8.42 3.26
N GLY A 67 -5.51 9.62 3.03
CA GLY A 67 -5.16 10.82 3.78
C GLY A 67 -3.79 11.37 3.39
N GLU A 68 -3.53 12.61 3.81
CA GLU A 68 -2.37 13.39 3.36
C GLU A 68 -1.03 12.72 3.70
N LYS A 69 -0.85 12.29 4.96
CA LYS A 69 0.41 11.69 5.43
C LYS A 69 0.77 10.39 4.69
N LYS A 70 -0.19 9.47 4.54
CA LYS A 70 0.06 8.22 3.80
C LYS A 70 0.10 8.46 2.30
N GLY A 71 -0.69 9.38 1.77
CA GLY A 71 -0.63 9.80 0.37
C GLY A 71 0.76 10.30 -0.02
N GLN A 72 1.38 11.11 0.85
CA GLN A 72 2.77 11.53 0.71
C GLN A 72 3.75 10.35 0.71
N GLY A 73 3.61 9.43 1.68
CA GLY A 73 4.44 8.23 1.80
C GLY A 73 4.35 7.31 0.59
N TYR A 74 3.14 6.95 0.16
CA TYR A 74 2.92 6.12 -1.02
C TYR A 74 3.34 6.84 -2.30
N GLY A 75 3.14 8.15 -2.40
CA GLY A 75 3.61 8.93 -3.55
C GLY A 75 5.13 8.84 -3.69
N MET A 76 5.89 8.99 -2.59
CA MET A 76 7.35 8.80 -2.62
C MET A 76 7.75 7.37 -2.99
N MET A 77 7.04 6.36 -2.46
CA MET A 77 7.29 4.97 -2.81
C MET A 77 7.05 4.70 -4.29
N VAL A 78 5.93 5.17 -4.84
CA VAL A 78 5.57 5.04 -6.25
C VAL A 78 6.58 5.77 -7.15
N GLU A 79 7.03 6.95 -6.74
CA GLU A 79 8.06 7.72 -7.45
C GLU A 79 9.40 6.99 -7.50
N SER A 80 9.80 6.38 -6.37
CA SER A 80 11.06 5.64 -6.26
C SER A 80 11.15 4.41 -7.17
N LEU A 81 10.01 3.91 -7.69
CA LEU A 81 9.98 2.81 -8.65
C LEU A 81 10.55 3.22 -10.02
N GLY A 82 10.56 4.52 -10.34
CA GLY A 82 10.90 5.04 -11.66
C GLY A 82 9.74 5.00 -12.65
N LYS A 83 9.81 5.85 -13.68
CA LYS A 83 8.70 6.19 -14.60
C LYS A 83 7.86 5.01 -15.09
N THR A 84 8.51 3.95 -15.58
CA THR A 84 7.83 2.76 -16.11
C THR A 84 7.03 2.01 -15.06
N PHE A 85 7.62 1.80 -13.88
CA PHE A 85 7.00 1.05 -12.79
C PHE A 85 5.99 1.90 -12.02
N LYS A 86 6.21 3.21 -11.94
CA LYS A 86 5.25 4.21 -11.46
C LYS A 86 3.94 4.14 -12.24
N GLY A 87 4.00 4.21 -13.58
CA GLY A 87 2.81 4.12 -14.42
C GLY A 87 2.01 2.84 -14.16
N ARG A 88 2.71 1.68 -14.12
CA ARG A 88 2.08 0.38 -13.81
C ARG A 88 1.48 0.32 -12.41
N ALA A 89 2.16 0.87 -11.41
CA ALA A 89 1.65 0.90 -10.05
C ALA A 89 0.38 1.75 -9.96
N LEU A 90 0.37 2.95 -10.55
CA LEU A 90 -0.79 3.85 -10.56
C LEU A 90 -1.98 3.25 -11.30
N GLU A 91 -1.77 2.67 -12.48
CA GLU A 91 -2.81 1.95 -13.22
C GLU A 91 -3.37 0.77 -12.42
N GLY A 92 -2.50 0.00 -11.76
CA GLY A 92 -2.89 -1.11 -10.89
C GLY A 92 -3.73 -0.65 -9.70
N ILE A 93 -3.33 0.45 -9.05
CA ILE A 93 -4.08 1.05 -7.93
C ILE A 93 -5.45 1.51 -8.42
N GLN A 94 -5.49 2.26 -9.53
CA GLN A 94 -6.74 2.75 -10.10
C GLN A 94 -7.70 1.60 -10.41
N LYS A 95 -7.22 0.56 -11.10
CA LYS A 95 -8.05 -0.57 -11.53
C LYS A 95 -8.60 -1.35 -10.34
N ASP A 96 -7.74 -1.68 -9.36
CA ASP A 96 -8.12 -2.44 -8.18
C ASP A 96 -9.11 -1.63 -7.31
N MET A 97 -8.88 -0.33 -7.14
CA MET A 97 -9.78 0.55 -6.38
C MET A 97 -11.10 0.80 -7.11
N ALA A 98 -11.10 1.05 -8.43
CA ALA A 98 -12.33 1.26 -9.20
C ALA A 98 -13.23 0.01 -9.15
N ALA A 99 -12.64 -1.18 -9.30
CA ALA A 99 -13.37 -2.44 -9.16
C ALA A 99 -13.95 -2.61 -7.75
N TRP A 100 -13.17 -2.26 -6.71
CA TRP A 100 -13.62 -2.36 -5.34
C TRP A 100 -14.70 -1.35 -4.98
N VAL A 101 -14.57 -0.08 -5.38
CA VAL A 101 -15.57 0.99 -5.16
C VAL A 101 -16.88 0.63 -5.84
N LYS A 102 -16.81 0.10 -7.08
CA LYS A 102 -18.00 -0.39 -7.79
C LYS A 102 -18.71 -1.53 -7.06
N ALA A 103 -17.95 -2.44 -6.44
CA ALA A 103 -18.50 -3.53 -5.62
C ALA A 103 -18.97 -3.07 -4.23
N ASN A 104 -18.44 -1.96 -3.73
CA ASN A 104 -18.70 -1.43 -2.38
C ASN A 104 -19.11 0.06 -2.44
N PRO A 105 -20.23 0.41 -3.11
CA PRO A 105 -20.59 1.80 -3.39
C PRO A 105 -20.88 2.66 -2.15
N ASN A 106 -21.14 2.01 -1.00
CA ASN A 106 -21.46 2.66 0.28
C ASN A 106 -20.36 2.42 1.34
N ALA A 107 -19.12 2.15 0.93
CA ALA A 107 -18.04 1.95 1.88
C ALA A 107 -17.70 3.26 2.60
N SER A 108 -17.52 3.18 3.93
CA SER A 108 -17.07 4.30 4.75
C SER A 108 -15.64 4.72 4.37
N PRO A 109 -15.23 5.96 4.67
CA PRO A 109 -13.85 6.43 4.48
C PRO A 109 -12.80 5.49 5.11
N GLU A 110 -13.11 4.85 6.24
CA GLU A 110 -12.21 3.88 6.89
C GLU A 110 -11.98 2.64 6.03
N LYS A 111 -13.04 2.11 5.41
CA LYS A 111 -12.94 0.96 4.50
C LYS A 111 -12.20 1.32 3.22
N VAL A 112 -12.45 2.54 2.70
CA VAL A 112 -11.71 3.07 1.55
C VAL A 112 -10.22 3.16 1.89
N PHE A 113 -9.88 3.76 3.03
CA PHE A 113 -8.51 3.89 3.51
C PHE A 113 -7.81 2.55 3.66
N GLU A 114 -8.46 1.59 4.33
CA GLU A 114 -7.89 0.27 4.57
C GLU A 114 -7.65 -0.47 3.25
N GLN A 115 -8.64 -0.44 2.35
CA GLN A 115 -8.51 -1.09 1.06
C GLN A 115 -7.46 -0.41 0.18
N ALA A 116 -7.47 0.92 0.11
CA ALA A 116 -6.52 1.68 -0.66
C ALA A 116 -5.09 1.44 -0.17
N SER A 117 -4.87 1.42 1.15
CA SER A 117 -3.58 1.08 1.75
C SER A 117 -3.11 -0.32 1.34
N LYS A 118 -4.00 -1.32 1.36
CA LYS A 118 -3.69 -2.69 0.90
C LYS A 118 -3.32 -2.72 -0.58
N VAL A 119 -4.12 -2.06 -1.42
CA VAL A 119 -3.91 -2.02 -2.87
C VAL A 119 -2.60 -1.30 -3.20
N MET A 120 -2.36 -0.11 -2.63
CA MET A 120 -1.12 0.65 -2.84
C MET A 120 0.11 -0.14 -2.40
N MET A 121 0.09 -0.72 -1.20
CA MET A 121 1.21 -1.51 -0.69
C MET A 121 1.47 -2.75 -1.55
N LYS A 122 0.42 -3.46 -1.97
CA LYS A 122 0.52 -4.60 -2.89
C LYS A 122 1.17 -4.19 -4.22
N GLN A 123 0.73 -3.09 -4.83
CA GLN A 123 1.23 -2.64 -6.12
C GLN A 123 2.68 -2.14 -6.03
N VAL A 124 3.01 -1.33 -5.01
CA VAL A 124 4.37 -0.87 -4.76
C VAL A 124 5.32 -2.05 -4.57
N LEU A 125 4.98 -3.00 -3.68
CA LEU A 125 5.83 -4.17 -3.41
C LEU A 125 5.99 -5.04 -4.65
N MET A 126 4.90 -5.32 -5.39
CA MET A 126 4.96 -6.10 -6.62
C MET A 126 5.94 -5.48 -7.63
N GLN A 127 5.80 -4.18 -7.90
CA GLN A 127 6.66 -3.51 -8.88
C GLN A 127 8.10 -3.38 -8.38
N GLN A 128 8.30 -3.16 -7.08
CA GLN A 128 9.64 -3.12 -6.47
C GLN A 128 10.35 -4.48 -6.59
N THR A 129 9.67 -5.58 -6.26
CA THR A 129 10.20 -6.94 -6.41
C THR A 129 10.50 -7.25 -7.87
N PHE A 130 9.62 -6.85 -8.79
CA PHE A 130 9.85 -7.06 -10.21
C PHE A 130 11.07 -6.28 -10.73
N LYS A 131 11.21 -5.02 -10.31
CA LYS A 131 12.40 -4.20 -10.59
C LYS A 131 13.66 -4.87 -10.05
N GLN A 132 13.68 -5.28 -8.78
CA GLN A 132 14.82 -5.98 -8.18
C GLN A 132 15.17 -7.27 -8.92
N THR A 133 14.16 -8.02 -9.38
CA THR A 133 14.38 -9.26 -10.16
C THR A 133 15.06 -8.95 -11.50
N ILE A 134 14.63 -7.90 -12.20
CA ILE A 134 15.29 -7.45 -13.44
C ILE A 134 16.74 -7.02 -13.18
N ASP A 135 16.95 -6.22 -12.13
CA ASP A 135 18.29 -5.74 -11.76
C ASP A 135 19.21 -6.93 -11.45
N GLN A 136 18.73 -7.93 -10.69
CA GLN A 136 19.47 -9.17 -10.40
C GLN A 136 19.78 -9.99 -11.67
N MET A 137 18.82 -10.16 -12.57
CA MET A 137 19.04 -10.87 -13.83
C MET A 137 20.05 -10.14 -14.72
N THR A 138 20.00 -8.80 -14.73
CA THR A 138 20.94 -7.96 -15.47
C THR A 138 22.35 -8.07 -14.90
N SER A 139 22.51 -7.97 -13.58
CA SER A 139 23.80 -8.20 -12.91
C SER A 139 24.34 -9.60 -13.17
N ALA A 140 23.50 -10.64 -13.11
CA ALA A 140 23.91 -12.00 -13.40
C ALA A 140 24.35 -12.18 -14.87
N ALA A 141 23.65 -11.55 -15.82
CA ALA A 141 24.02 -11.58 -17.23
C ALA A 141 25.35 -10.85 -17.49
N ILE A 142 25.55 -9.68 -16.85
CA ILE A 142 26.81 -8.92 -16.95
C ILE A 142 27.97 -9.72 -16.35
N SER A 143 27.81 -10.34 -15.17
CA SER A 143 28.87 -11.17 -14.57
C SER A 143 29.23 -12.36 -15.46
N ARG A 144 28.25 -13.04 -16.04
CA ARG A 144 28.49 -14.14 -17.00
C ARG A 144 29.21 -13.68 -18.26
N MET A 145 28.86 -12.51 -18.80
CA MET A 145 29.58 -11.95 -19.94
C MET A 145 31.02 -11.62 -19.57
N LYS A 146 31.25 -10.97 -18.42
CA LYS A 146 32.60 -10.63 -17.95
C LYS A 146 33.48 -11.89 -17.79
N ASP A 147 32.97 -12.94 -17.14
CA ASP A 147 33.69 -14.22 -17.00
C ASP A 147 33.97 -14.92 -18.34
N THR A 148 33.17 -14.65 -19.38
CA THR A 148 33.37 -15.23 -20.72
C THR A 148 34.40 -14.44 -21.56
N PHE A 149 34.62 -13.15 -21.26
CA PHE A 149 35.57 -12.29 -21.98
C PHE A 149 36.91 -12.10 -21.26
N GLU A 150 36.99 -12.36 -19.95
CA GLU A 150 38.22 -12.31 -19.15
C GLU A 150 38.85 -13.70 -18.88
N GLY A 151 38.23 -14.77 -19.39
CA GLY A 151 38.70 -16.16 -19.28
C GLY A 151 39.52 -16.65 -20.47
#